data_AF-A0A512BZN1-F1
#
_entry.id   AF-A0A512BZN1-F1
#
_cell.length_a   1.000
_cell.length_b   1.000
_cell.length_c   1.000
_cell.angle_alpha   90.00
_cell.angle_beta   90.00
_cell.angle_gamma   90.00
#
_symmetry.space_group_name_H-M   'P 1'
#
loop_
_entity.id
_entity.type
_entity.pdbx_description
1 polymer ?
#
loop_
_entity_poly.entity_id
_entity_poly.type
_entity_poly.pdbx_seq_one_letter_code
_entity_poly.pdbx_strand_id
1 'polypeptide(L)'
;MTALRLPPVEQRHRAHRSWADEALNAPVGNLFDFLIKDPAKDGLNAGVGFPQHWTDRLDDLLALPGDMRRHALVMLGFQINWLFTIDPGWTKRQLLSHVGDGGPDGDALWDGILWAARPPSRLLYPEVKEALLVRATKPGRRQGSTILAGFLLAGWASDVIKGEHFISDIELREVLIHSDDELRERLVWQLKRWCADPDSPWRDRIVPFFEKVWPKQRALRAPAMSSALANFALASGDLMPTLVPLILPRLVAVRNTLLRFEYLGETAGDHVARAYPAATLDLLWAVLGEDSSSWPYRIERTLELLAQAPETASDSRLSELRRRLDLP
;
A
#
# COMPACT_ATOMS: atom_id res chain seq x y z
N MET A 1 -52.48 4.31 27.69
CA MET A 1 -51.67 3.27 27.02
C MET A 1 -50.40 3.91 26.50
N THR A 2 -49.34 3.88 27.31
CA THR A 2 -48.07 4.53 27.01
C THR A 2 -47.24 3.58 26.17
N ALA A 3 -47.05 3.90 24.89
CA ALA A 3 -46.23 3.12 23.98
C ALA A 3 -44.75 3.17 24.42
N LEU A 4 -44.19 2.00 24.70
CA LEU A 4 -42.76 1.80 24.93
C LEU A 4 -41.98 2.22 23.68
N ARG A 5 -41.31 3.38 23.75
CA ARG A 5 -40.24 3.72 22.81
C ARG A 5 -39.10 2.73 23.02
N LEU A 6 -38.88 1.85 22.06
CA LEU A 6 -37.66 1.07 21.99
C LEU A 6 -36.49 2.05 21.78
N PRO A 7 -35.41 1.95 22.58
CA PRO A 7 -34.23 2.78 22.37
C PRO A 7 -33.58 2.44 21.01
N PRO A 8 -32.89 3.40 20.37
CA PRO A 8 -32.16 3.11 19.14
C PRO A 8 -31.13 2.02 19.44
N VAL A 9 -31.21 0.94 18.67
CA VAL A 9 -30.21 -0.13 18.69
C VAL A 9 -28.98 0.41 17.98
N GLU A 10 -28.15 1.17 18.69
CA GLU A 10 -26.76 1.37 18.30
C GLU A 10 -26.05 0.03 18.48
N GLN A 11 -26.06 -0.79 17.43
CA GLN A 11 -25.14 -1.91 17.35
C GLN A 11 -23.72 -1.32 17.34
N ARG A 12 -23.04 -1.48 18.48
CA ARG A 12 -21.64 -1.09 18.65
C ARG A 12 -20.81 -1.96 17.71
N HIS A 13 -20.37 -1.37 16.60
CA HIS A 13 -19.30 -1.93 15.79
C HIS A 13 -18.15 -2.29 16.73
N ARG A 14 -17.83 -3.58 16.83
CA ARG A 14 -16.73 -4.03 17.69
C ARG A 14 -15.46 -3.59 16.98
N ALA A 15 -14.65 -2.78 17.65
CA ALA A 15 -13.47 -2.08 17.12
C ALA A 15 -12.37 -2.94 16.44
N HIS A 16 -12.61 -4.23 16.22
CA HIS A 16 -11.67 -5.22 15.67
C HIS A 16 -12.18 -6.00 14.44
N ARG A 17 -13.38 -5.75 13.90
CA ARG A 17 -13.86 -6.42 12.67
C ARG A 17 -14.12 -5.40 11.56
N SER A 18 -13.71 -5.71 10.33
CA SER A 18 -13.95 -4.83 9.19
C SER A 18 -15.43 -4.91 8.77
N TRP A 19 -15.95 -3.86 8.11
CA TRP A 19 -17.30 -3.93 7.53
C TRP A 19 -17.41 -5.04 6.49
N ALA A 20 -16.31 -5.35 5.80
CA ALA A 20 -16.22 -6.43 4.82
C ALA A 20 -16.48 -7.81 5.44
N ASP A 21 -15.86 -8.12 6.58
CA ASP A 21 -16.04 -9.41 7.26
C ASP A 21 -17.47 -9.62 7.75
N GLU A 22 -18.12 -8.54 8.18
CA GLU A 22 -19.50 -8.56 8.68
C GLU A 22 -20.51 -8.66 7.52
N ALA A 23 -20.32 -7.87 6.46
CA ALA A 23 -21.25 -7.82 5.34
C ALA A 23 -21.43 -9.16 4.61
N LEU A 24 -20.32 -9.89 4.39
CA LEU A 24 -20.35 -11.17 3.68
C LEU A 24 -21.26 -12.21 4.35
N ASN A 25 -21.35 -12.17 5.67
CA ASN A 25 -22.14 -13.12 6.46
C ASN A 25 -23.49 -12.52 6.92
N ALA A 26 -23.76 -11.26 6.58
CA ALA A 26 -24.98 -10.57 6.99
C ALA A 26 -26.18 -10.97 6.09
N PRO A 27 -27.42 -10.86 6.60
CA PRO A 27 -28.62 -11.05 5.78
C PRO A 27 -28.63 -10.19 4.51
N VAL A 28 -28.14 -8.95 4.61
CA VAL A 28 -28.03 -8.03 3.47
C VAL A 28 -27.00 -8.52 2.44
N GLY A 29 -25.87 -9.09 2.88
CA GLY A 29 -24.90 -9.71 1.97
C GLY A 29 -25.51 -10.86 1.19
N ASN A 30 -26.27 -11.73 1.85
CA ASN A 30 -26.98 -12.83 1.19
C ASN A 30 -28.04 -12.35 0.18
N LEU A 31 -28.77 -11.26 0.52
CA LEU A 31 -29.72 -10.65 -0.41
C LEU A 31 -29.00 -10.05 -1.63
N PHE A 32 -27.90 -9.34 -1.41
CA PHE A 32 -27.07 -8.83 -2.50
C PHE A 32 -26.55 -9.95 -3.39
N ASP A 33 -26.05 -11.05 -2.80
CA ASP A 33 -25.58 -12.23 -3.54
C ASP A 33 -26.68 -12.91 -4.37
N PHE A 34 -27.94 -12.79 -3.95
CA PHE A 34 -29.08 -13.22 -4.75
C PHE A 34 -29.32 -12.26 -5.93
N LEU A 35 -29.31 -10.94 -5.68
CA LEU A 35 -29.51 -9.92 -6.71
C LEU A 35 -28.40 -9.93 -7.77
N ILE A 36 -27.16 -10.19 -7.38
CA ILE A 36 -26.02 -10.30 -8.31
C ILE A 36 -26.04 -11.61 -9.11
N LYS A 37 -26.97 -12.53 -8.86
CA LYS A 37 -27.20 -13.72 -9.68
C LYS A 37 -28.42 -13.60 -10.59
N ASP A 38 -29.14 -12.47 -10.52
CA ASP A 38 -30.28 -12.19 -11.38
C ASP A 38 -29.82 -12.08 -12.86
N PRO A 39 -30.37 -12.87 -13.79
CA PRO A 39 -30.02 -12.79 -15.21
C PRO A 39 -30.35 -11.45 -15.87
N ALA A 40 -31.18 -10.61 -15.25
CA ALA A 40 -31.53 -9.28 -15.76
C ALA A 40 -30.30 -8.37 -15.96
N LYS A 41 -29.19 -8.62 -15.25
CA LYS A 41 -27.94 -7.88 -15.40
C LYS A 41 -26.94 -8.51 -16.38
N ASP A 42 -27.28 -9.63 -16.99
CA ASP A 42 -26.38 -10.34 -17.90
C ASP A 42 -26.38 -9.70 -19.30
N GLY A 43 -25.23 -9.70 -19.97
CA GLY A 43 -25.09 -9.18 -21.33
C GLY A 43 -25.25 -7.66 -21.48
N LEU A 44 -25.19 -6.90 -20.39
CA LEU A 44 -25.28 -5.44 -20.44
C LEU A 44 -24.02 -4.81 -21.05
N ASN A 45 -24.23 -3.85 -21.94
CA ASN A 45 -23.16 -3.06 -22.54
C ASN A 45 -22.78 -1.88 -21.62
N ALA A 46 -21.52 -1.45 -21.71
CA ALA A 46 -21.03 -0.31 -20.94
C ALA A 46 -21.84 0.96 -21.23
N GLY A 47 -22.21 1.69 -20.18
CA GLY A 47 -22.94 2.95 -20.25
C GLY A 47 -24.43 2.86 -20.62
N VAL A 48 -24.98 1.67 -20.87
CA VAL A 48 -26.41 1.50 -21.23
C VAL A 48 -27.32 1.66 -20.01
N GLY A 49 -26.78 1.45 -18.80
CA GLY A 49 -27.55 1.44 -17.58
C GLY A 49 -28.09 0.05 -17.22
N PHE A 50 -28.57 -0.07 -15.99
CA PHE A 50 -29.21 -1.29 -15.50
C PHE A 50 -30.74 -1.24 -15.71
N PRO A 51 -31.41 -2.40 -15.81
CA PRO A 51 -32.88 -2.43 -15.76
C PRO A 51 -33.40 -1.78 -14.47
N GLN A 52 -34.45 -0.95 -14.60
CA GLN A 52 -35.00 -0.19 -13.47
C GLN A 52 -35.36 -1.08 -12.28
N HIS A 53 -36.08 -2.17 -12.53
CA HIS A 53 -36.49 -3.11 -11.47
C HIS A 53 -35.30 -3.75 -10.72
N TRP A 54 -34.11 -3.80 -11.33
CA TRP A 54 -32.90 -4.33 -10.69
C TRP A 54 -32.25 -3.25 -9.82
N THR A 55 -32.18 -2.01 -10.31
CA THR A 55 -31.68 -0.86 -9.51
C THR A 55 -32.61 -0.50 -8.37
N ASP A 56 -33.93 -0.60 -8.52
CA ASP A 56 -34.91 -0.39 -7.45
C ASP A 56 -34.61 -1.30 -6.24
N ARG A 57 -34.25 -2.57 -6.49
CA ARG A 57 -33.89 -3.51 -5.42
C ARG A 57 -32.56 -3.18 -4.73
N LEU A 58 -31.59 -2.64 -5.48
CA LEU A 58 -30.35 -2.14 -4.87
C LEU A 58 -30.59 -0.88 -4.06
N ASP A 59 -31.46 0.00 -4.55
CA ASP A 59 -31.90 1.20 -3.86
C ASP A 59 -32.63 0.84 -2.56
N ASP A 60 -33.47 -0.22 -2.56
CA ASP A 60 -34.10 -0.75 -1.35
C ASP A 60 -33.06 -1.25 -0.32
N LEU A 61 -32.00 -1.94 -0.76
CA LEU A 61 -30.91 -2.36 0.15
C LEU A 61 -30.18 -1.15 0.74
N LEU A 62 -29.95 -0.13 -0.07
CA LEU A 62 -29.33 1.12 0.35
C LEU A 62 -30.25 1.97 1.25
N ALA A 63 -31.56 1.78 1.21
CA ALA A 63 -32.52 2.47 2.06
C ALA A 63 -32.65 1.87 3.47
N LEU A 64 -32.04 0.70 3.72
CA LEU A 64 -32.09 0.05 5.02
C LEU A 64 -31.43 0.90 6.13
N PRO A 65 -31.88 0.82 7.39
CA PRO A 65 -31.31 1.62 8.46
C PRO A 65 -29.97 1.05 8.98
N GLY A 66 -29.08 1.94 9.41
CA GLY A 66 -27.88 1.61 10.19
C GLY A 66 -26.93 0.64 9.48
N ASP A 67 -26.47 -0.38 10.20
CA ASP A 67 -25.46 -1.33 9.72
C ASP A 67 -25.92 -2.14 8.51
N MET A 68 -27.24 -2.33 8.33
CA MET A 68 -27.76 -3.05 7.17
C MET A 68 -27.42 -2.33 5.85
N ARG A 69 -27.59 -1.01 5.79
CA ARG A 69 -27.16 -0.22 4.62
C ARG A 69 -25.64 -0.21 4.47
N ARG A 70 -24.88 -0.22 5.56
CA ARG A 70 -23.43 -0.31 5.50
C ARG A 70 -22.96 -1.63 4.90
N HIS A 71 -23.59 -2.74 5.27
CA HIS A 71 -23.35 -4.03 4.61
C HIS A 71 -23.67 -3.96 3.10
N ALA A 72 -24.76 -3.30 2.69
CA ALA A 72 -25.05 -3.08 1.27
C ALA A 72 -23.95 -2.26 0.58
N LEU A 73 -23.49 -1.18 1.20
CA LEU A 73 -22.43 -0.31 0.69
C LEU A 73 -21.09 -1.06 0.51
N VAL A 74 -20.74 -1.97 1.41
CA VAL A 74 -19.57 -2.84 1.25
C VAL A 74 -19.69 -3.69 -0.01
N MET A 75 -20.82 -4.41 -0.15
CA MET A 75 -21.01 -5.35 -1.26
C MET A 75 -21.04 -4.62 -2.61
N LEU A 76 -21.65 -3.44 -2.65
CA LEU A 76 -21.66 -2.55 -3.81
C LEU A 76 -20.27 -1.96 -4.08
N GLY A 77 -19.55 -1.54 -3.05
CA GLY A 77 -18.17 -1.06 -3.13
C GLY A 77 -17.22 -2.11 -3.72
N PHE A 78 -17.42 -3.38 -3.36
CA PHE A 78 -16.66 -4.50 -3.92
C PHE A 78 -16.83 -4.63 -5.45
N GLN A 79 -18.00 -4.24 -5.98
CA GLN A 79 -18.34 -4.32 -7.41
C GLN A 79 -18.25 -2.96 -8.13
N ILE A 80 -17.68 -1.91 -7.50
CA ILE A 80 -17.81 -0.52 -7.96
C ILE A 80 -17.32 -0.30 -9.39
N ASN A 81 -16.26 -1.00 -9.81
CA ASN A 81 -15.73 -0.89 -11.17
C ASN A 81 -16.75 -1.37 -12.22
N TRP A 82 -17.42 -2.49 -11.94
CA TRP A 82 -18.42 -3.04 -12.84
C TRP A 82 -19.69 -2.16 -12.85
N LEU A 83 -20.16 -1.76 -11.67
CA LEU A 83 -21.31 -0.86 -11.52
C LEU A 83 -21.10 0.44 -12.30
N PHE A 84 -19.93 1.08 -12.13
CA PHE A 84 -19.60 2.31 -12.84
C PHE A 84 -19.44 2.11 -14.35
N THR A 85 -18.98 0.94 -14.79
CA THR A 85 -18.85 0.63 -16.23
C THR A 85 -20.21 0.50 -16.90
N ILE A 86 -21.17 -0.14 -16.23
CA ILE A 86 -22.51 -0.38 -16.81
C ILE A 86 -23.42 0.84 -16.66
N ASP A 87 -23.46 1.43 -15.46
CA ASP A 87 -24.31 2.59 -15.14
C ASP A 87 -23.53 3.63 -14.32
N PRO A 88 -22.74 4.49 -14.97
CA PRO A 88 -22.03 5.58 -14.29
C PRO A 88 -23.00 6.54 -13.58
N GLY A 89 -24.19 6.75 -14.15
CA GLY A 89 -25.19 7.68 -13.62
C GLY A 89 -25.76 7.21 -12.29
N TRP A 90 -26.21 5.97 -12.22
CA TRP A 90 -26.68 5.34 -10.99
C TRP A 90 -25.56 5.26 -9.95
N THR A 91 -24.36 4.80 -10.36
CA THR A 91 -23.22 4.64 -9.46
C THR A 91 -22.79 5.97 -8.84
N LYS A 92 -22.78 7.06 -9.61
CA LYS A 92 -22.49 8.41 -9.12
C LYS A 92 -23.48 8.86 -8.05
N ARG A 93 -24.78 8.67 -8.31
CA ARG A 93 -25.84 9.08 -7.38
C ARG A 93 -25.80 8.29 -6.08
N GLN A 94 -25.71 6.96 -6.18
CA GLN A 94 -25.90 6.08 -5.03
C GLN A 94 -24.62 5.79 -4.24
N LEU A 95 -23.46 5.70 -4.91
CA LEU A 95 -22.21 5.29 -4.26
C LEU A 95 -21.21 6.44 -4.15
N LEU A 96 -20.96 7.18 -5.25
CA LEU A 96 -19.89 8.19 -5.23
C LEU A 96 -20.20 9.37 -4.31
N SER A 97 -21.47 9.62 -4.02
CA SER A 97 -21.92 10.56 -2.98
C SER A 97 -21.37 10.24 -1.58
N HIS A 98 -20.98 8.99 -1.30
CA HIS A 98 -20.42 8.55 -0.02
C HIS A 98 -18.89 8.45 -0.01
N VAL A 99 -18.22 8.57 -1.15
CA VAL A 99 -16.76 8.34 -1.23
C VAL A 99 -15.99 9.40 -0.43
N GLY A 100 -16.49 10.64 -0.39
CA GLY A 100 -15.96 11.72 0.45
C GLY A 100 -16.51 11.75 1.88
N ASP A 101 -17.47 10.88 2.22
CA ASP A 101 -18.07 10.85 3.55
C ASP A 101 -17.04 10.38 4.59
N GLY A 102 -16.91 11.17 5.65
CA GLY A 102 -16.05 10.87 6.77
C GLY A 102 -16.70 9.99 7.83
N GLY A 103 -17.96 9.61 7.68
CA GLY A 103 -18.71 8.79 8.61
C GLY A 103 -18.65 7.28 8.31
N PRO A 104 -19.41 6.47 9.07
CA PRO A 104 -19.42 5.02 8.95
C PRO A 104 -19.84 4.49 7.58
N ASP A 105 -20.64 5.23 6.82
CA ASP A 105 -21.13 4.79 5.51
C ASP A 105 -20.04 4.94 4.44
N GLY A 106 -19.32 6.06 4.45
CA GLY A 106 -18.09 6.21 3.67
C GLY A 106 -17.05 5.16 4.05
N ASP A 107 -16.90 4.87 5.34
CA ASP A 107 -15.98 3.83 5.79
C ASP A 107 -16.37 2.43 5.29
N ALA A 108 -17.66 2.08 5.32
CA ALA A 108 -18.18 0.82 4.80
C ALA A 108 -18.00 0.70 3.28
N LEU A 109 -18.28 1.76 2.53
CA LEU A 109 -18.06 1.79 1.08
C LEU A 109 -16.58 1.54 0.75
N TRP A 110 -15.67 2.25 1.42
CA TRP A 110 -14.23 2.09 1.19
C TRP A 110 -13.70 0.72 1.61
N ASP A 111 -14.23 0.12 2.69
CA ASP A 111 -13.90 -1.26 3.06
C ASP A 111 -14.25 -2.23 1.91
N GLY A 112 -15.40 -2.05 1.26
CA GLY A 112 -15.77 -2.81 0.06
C GLY A 112 -14.81 -2.57 -1.12
N ILE A 113 -14.51 -1.30 -1.42
CA ILE A 113 -13.60 -0.91 -2.51
C ILE A 113 -12.20 -1.52 -2.32
N LEU A 114 -11.66 -1.47 -1.09
CA LEU A 114 -10.34 -2.00 -0.77
C LEU A 114 -10.34 -3.53 -0.70
N TRP A 115 -11.43 -4.14 -0.25
CA TRP A 115 -11.57 -5.60 -0.21
C TRP A 115 -11.55 -6.22 -1.61
N ALA A 116 -12.07 -5.53 -2.62
CA ALA A 116 -12.01 -5.97 -4.01
C ALA A 116 -10.57 -6.16 -4.53
N ALA A 117 -9.59 -5.47 -3.92
CA ALA A 117 -8.18 -5.48 -4.32
C ALA A 117 -7.96 -5.17 -5.82
N ARG A 118 -8.87 -4.39 -6.43
CA ARG A 118 -8.83 -3.99 -7.83
C ARG A 118 -8.81 -2.46 -7.90
N PRO A 119 -7.76 -1.84 -8.46
CA PRO A 119 -7.73 -0.38 -8.60
C PRO A 119 -8.98 0.14 -9.32
N PRO A 120 -9.46 1.35 -8.96
CA PRO A 120 -10.51 2.02 -9.72
C PRO A 120 -10.14 2.07 -11.22
N SER A 121 -11.11 1.80 -12.09
CA SER A 121 -10.92 1.81 -13.54
C SER A 121 -10.50 3.19 -14.03
N ARG A 122 -9.95 3.30 -15.25
CA ARG A 122 -9.50 4.58 -15.82
C ARG A 122 -10.59 5.67 -15.79
N LEU A 123 -11.85 5.30 -15.94
CA LEU A 123 -12.99 6.24 -15.90
C LEU A 123 -13.46 6.55 -14.47
N LEU A 124 -13.30 5.61 -13.53
CA LEU A 124 -13.71 5.79 -12.14
C LEU A 124 -12.65 6.50 -11.29
N TYR A 125 -11.36 6.28 -11.59
CA TYR A 125 -10.25 6.80 -10.79
C TYR A 125 -10.33 8.31 -10.54
N PRO A 126 -10.59 9.18 -11.55
CA PRO A 126 -10.71 10.61 -11.33
C PRO A 126 -11.81 11.00 -10.34
N GLU A 127 -12.91 10.23 -10.31
CA GLU A 127 -14.07 10.52 -9.46
C GLU A 127 -13.81 10.19 -7.99
N VAL A 128 -12.87 9.28 -7.70
CA VAL A 128 -12.56 8.84 -6.32
C VAL A 128 -11.18 9.31 -5.83
N LYS A 129 -10.37 9.91 -6.71
CA LYS A 129 -8.99 10.33 -6.44
C LYS A 129 -8.87 11.17 -5.17
N GLU A 130 -9.60 12.28 -5.08
CA GLU A 130 -9.46 13.22 -3.95
C GLU A 130 -9.75 12.55 -2.61
N ALA A 131 -10.79 11.73 -2.57
CA ALA A 131 -11.13 10.98 -1.38
C ALA A 131 -10.10 9.88 -1.06
N LEU A 132 -9.51 9.23 -2.07
CA LEU A 132 -8.41 8.29 -1.89
C LEU A 132 -7.21 8.96 -1.20
N LEU A 133 -6.81 10.15 -1.68
CA LEU A 133 -5.71 10.93 -1.11
C LEU A 133 -6.01 11.37 0.33
N VAL A 134 -7.22 11.88 0.59
CA VAL A 134 -7.65 12.25 1.95
C VAL A 134 -7.66 11.04 2.87
N ARG A 135 -8.14 9.89 2.42
CA ARG A 135 -8.17 8.67 3.23
C ARG A 135 -6.76 8.14 3.53
N ALA A 136 -5.85 8.28 2.57
CA ALA A 136 -4.44 7.94 2.73
C ALA A 136 -3.69 8.81 3.75
N THR A 137 -4.24 9.93 4.22
CA THR A 137 -3.63 10.76 5.27
C THR A 137 -4.27 10.58 6.64
N LYS A 138 -5.41 9.89 6.75
CA LYS A 138 -6.14 9.71 8.02
C LYS A 138 -5.81 8.39 8.72
N PRO A 139 -5.10 8.40 9.88
CA PRO A 139 -4.84 7.19 10.66
C PRO A 139 -6.14 6.57 11.20
N GLY A 140 -6.18 5.23 11.28
CA GLY A 140 -7.31 4.47 11.81
C GLY A 140 -8.42 4.12 10.81
N ARG A 141 -8.43 4.70 9.61
CA ARG A 141 -9.37 4.35 8.52
C ARG A 141 -8.77 3.44 7.46
N ARG A 142 -7.66 2.78 7.79
CA ARG A 142 -6.81 2.03 6.85
C ARG A 142 -6.93 0.52 7.04
N GLN A 143 -8.14 -0.03 7.07
CA GLN A 143 -8.28 -1.46 6.77
C GLN A 143 -7.81 -1.67 5.32
N GLY A 144 -6.92 -2.64 5.10
CA GLY A 144 -6.32 -2.86 3.77
C GLY A 144 -5.25 -1.84 3.36
N SER A 145 -4.41 -1.37 4.29
CA SER A 145 -3.30 -0.42 4.03
C SER A 145 -2.38 -0.83 2.85
N THR A 146 -2.15 -2.14 2.66
CA THR A 146 -1.44 -2.68 1.48
C THR A 146 -2.17 -2.40 0.16
N ILE A 147 -3.48 -2.59 0.11
CA ILE A 147 -4.28 -2.34 -1.10
C ILE A 147 -4.34 -0.85 -1.40
N LEU A 148 -4.51 -0.03 -0.35
CA LEU A 148 -4.46 1.43 -0.46
C LEU A 148 -3.14 1.91 -1.05
N ALA A 149 -2.01 1.39 -0.57
CA ALA A 149 -0.69 1.68 -1.15
C ALA A 149 -0.62 1.27 -2.63
N GLY A 150 -1.16 0.10 -2.98
CA GLY A 150 -1.27 -0.36 -4.36
C GLY A 150 -2.11 0.59 -5.24
N PHE A 151 -3.22 1.12 -4.74
CA PHE A 151 -4.06 2.05 -5.49
C PHE A 151 -3.39 3.40 -5.72
N LEU A 152 -2.67 3.91 -4.71
CA LEU A 152 -1.86 5.14 -4.84
C LEU A 152 -0.76 4.97 -5.88
N LEU A 153 -0.02 3.85 -5.82
CA LEU A 153 1.02 3.56 -6.80
C LEU A 153 0.43 3.36 -8.20
N ALA A 154 -0.71 2.66 -8.35
CA ALA A 154 -1.38 2.50 -9.64
C ALA A 154 -1.82 3.85 -10.24
N GLY A 155 -2.32 4.77 -9.41
CA GLY A 155 -2.64 6.14 -9.84
C GLY A 155 -1.40 6.92 -10.26
N TRP A 156 -0.32 6.80 -9.49
CA TRP A 156 0.95 7.45 -9.81
C TRP A 156 1.62 6.88 -11.06
N ALA A 157 1.47 5.59 -11.31
CA ALA A 157 2.04 4.94 -12.48
C ALA A 157 1.18 5.00 -13.75
N SER A 158 -0.07 5.48 -13.63
CA SER A 158 -1.02 5.54 -14.75
C SER A 158 -0.53 6.43 -15.89
N ASP A 159 -0.89 6.11 -17.13
CA ASP A 159 -0.59 6.96 -18.29
C ASP A 159 -1.92 7.47 -18.87
N VAL A 160 -2.40 8.58 -18.32
CA VAL A 160 -3.74 9.14 -18.60
C VAL A 160 -3.74 9.83 -19.97
N ILE A 161 -2.73 10.66 -20.24
CA ILE A 161 -2.45 11.31 -21.52
C ILE A 161 -0.92 11.50 -21.61
N LYS A 162 -0.22 10.76 -22.47
CA LYS A 162 1.23 10.89 -22.77
C LYS A 162 2.04 11.61 -21.68
N GLY A 163 2.20 10.97 -20.52
CA GLY A 163 3.00 11.49 -19.41
C GLY A 163 2.23 12.17 -18.27
N GLU A 164 0.92 12.34 -18.37
CA GLU A 164 0.09 12.76 -17.23
C GLU A 164 -0.42 11.54 -16.45
N HIS A 165 -0.15 11.54 -15.14
CA HIS A 165 -0.57 10.53 -14.17
C HIS A 165 -1.85 10.99 -13.45
N PHE A 166 -2.71 10.06 -13.00
CA PHE A 166 -3.83 10.39 -12.11
C PHE A 166 -3.35 11.02 -10.81
N ILE A 167 -2.23 10.53 -10.28
CA ILE A 167 -1.55 11.09 -9.10
C ILE A 167 -0.18 11.61 -9.54
N SER A 168 0.05 12.90 -9.35
CA SER A 168 1.34 13.53 -9.63
C SER A 168 2.41 13.19 -8.59
N ASP A 169 3.68 13.45 -8.92
CA ASP A 169 4.80 13.34 -7.98
C ASP A 169 4.58 14.19 -6.71
N ILE A 170 3.91 15.34 -6.85
CA ILE A 170 3.64 16.25 -5.73
C ILE A 170 2.56 15.65 -4.84
N GLU A 171 1.45 15.20 -5.40
CA GLU A 171 0.34 14.63 -4.61
C GLU A 171 0.78 13.37 -3.85
N LEU A 172 1.52 12.45 -4.48
CA LEU A 172 1.99 11.26 -3.78
C LEU A 172 3.02 11.62 -2.69
N ARG A 173 3.89 12.61 -2.93
CA ARG A 173 4.81 13.10 -1.90
C ARG A 173 4.06 13.69 -0.70
N GLU A 174 3.04 14.52 -0.93
CA GLU A 174 2.22 15.10 0.13
C GLU A 174 1.51 14.01 0.95
N VAL A 175 0.97 12.98 0.30
CA VAL A 175 0.41 11.81 1.00
C VAL A 175 1.45 11.16 1.91
N LEU A 176 2.67 10.91 1.41
CA LEU A 176 3.71 10.26 2.21
C LEU A 176 4.22 11.13 3.36
N ILE A 177 4.20 12.46 3.21
CA ILE A 177 4.55 13.40 4.28
C ILE A 177 3.52 13.34 5.41
N HIS A 178 2.24 13.26 5.07
CA HIS A 178 1.14 13.36 6.02
C HIS A 178 0.55 12.02 6.48
N SER A 179 0.98 10.89 5.89
CA SER A 179 0.58 9.55 6.32
C SER A 179 1.36 9.06 7.54
N ASP A 180 0.87 7.98 8.14
CA ASP A 180 1.62 7.26 9.17
C ASP A 180 2.76 6.41 8.59
N ASP A 181 3.56 5.85 9.50
CA ASP A 181 4.67 4.97 9.16
C ASP A 181 4.16 3.69 8.50
N GLU A 182 2.99 3.17 8.92
CA GLU A 182 2.40 1.96 8.32
C GLU A 182 2.17 2.12 6.82
N LEU A 183 1.51 3.19 6.37
CA LEU A 183 1.26 3.37 4.93
C LEU A 183 2.56 3.50 4.14
N ARG A 184 3.55 4.23 4.67
CA ARG A 184 4.87 4.39 4.04
C ARG A 184 5.58 3.03 3.90
N GLU A 185 5.53 2.20 4.94
CA GLU A 185 6.11 0.85 4.91
C GLU A 185 5.40 -0.06 3.91
N ARG A 186 4.06 -0.03 3.89
CA ARG A 186 3.26 -0.79 2.91
C ARG A 186 3.56 -0.38 1.48
N LEU A 187 3.79 0.91 1.24
CA LEU A 187 4.15 1.41 -0.09
C LEU A 187 5.54 0.92 -0.53
N VAL A 188 6.55 0.99 0.34
CA VAL A 188 7.88 0.42 0.07
C VAL A 188 7.79 -1.09 -0.17
N TRP A 189 7.01 -1.80 0.65
CA TRP A 189 6.79 -3.23 0.49
C TRP A 189 6.13 -3.57 -0.85
N GLN A 190 5.13 -2.78 -1.27
CA GLN A 190 4.45 -2.98 -2.55
C GLN A 190 5.39 -2.72 -3.73
N LEU A 191 6.21 -1.66 -3.67
CA LEU A 191 7.27 -1.40 -4.66
C LEU A 191 8.25 -2.56 -4.75
N LYS A 192 8.70 -3.10 -3.59
CA LYS A 192 9.57 -4.30 -3.54
C LYS A 192 8.94 -5.44 -4.32
N ARG A 193 7.67 -5.74 -4.02
CA ARG A 193 6.94 -6.85 -4.63
C ARG A 193 6.78 -6.69 -6.14
N TRP A 194 6.47 -5.48 -6.60
CA TRP A 194 6.27 -5.20 -8.02
C TRP A 194 7.58 -5.14 -8.83
N CYS A 195 8.73 -4.93 -8.18
CA CYS A 195 10.04 -4.92 -8.83
C CYS A 195 10.82 -6.23 -8.65
N ALA A 196 10.21 -7.25 -8.03
CA ALA A 196 10.86 -8.53 -7.78
C ALA A 196 11.19 -9.29 -9.08
N ASP A 197 10.39 -9.08 -10.13
CA ASP A 197 10.65 -9.59 -11.47
C ASP A 197 11.64 -8.66 -12.21
N PRO A 198 12.79 -9.15 -12.69
CA PRO A 198 13.74 -8.37 -13.49
C PRO A 198 13.16 -7.69 -14.72
N ASP A 199 12.11 -8.26 -15.33
CA ASP A 199 11.45 -7.72 -16.52
C ASP A 199 10.28 -6.78 -16.17
N SER A 200 10.07 -6.49 -14.88
CA SER A 200 8.97 -5.65 -14.45
C SER A 200 9.13 -4.19 -14.91
N PRO A 201 8.11 -3.58 -15.54
CA PRO A 201 8.12 -2.16 -15.93
C PRO A 201 8.16 -1.21 -14.73
N TRP A 202 8.00 -1.72 -13.49
CA TRP A 202 8.13 -0.93 -12.28
C TRP A 202 9.58 -0.59 -11.94
N ARG A 203 10.55 -1.35 -12.45
CA ARG A 203 11.98 -1.14 -12.17
C ARG A 203 12.45 0.23 -12.65
N ASP A 204 12.01 0.64 -13.84
CA ASP A 204 12.31 1.96 -14.42
C ASP A 204 11.75 3.14 -13.59
N ARG A 205 10.78 2.87 -12.71
CA ARG A 205 10.12 3.88 -11.88
C ARG A 205 10.77 4.04 -10.51
N ILE A 206 11.62 3.11 -10.07
CA ILE A 206 12.21 3.12 -8.72
C ILE A 206 13.11 4.33 -8.51
N VAL A 207 14.03 4.60 -9.43
CA VAL A 207 14.94 5.75 -9.31
C VAL A 207 14.16 7.08 -9.31
N PRO A 208 13.26 7.36 -10.29
CA PRO A 208 12.41 8.55 -10.26
C PRO A 208 11.58 8.69 -8.97
N PHE A 209 11.05 7.57 -8.45
CA PHE A 209 10.29 7.56 -7.21
C PHE A 209 11.12 8.06 -6.02
N PHE A 210 12.33 7.54 -5.82
CA PHE A 210 13.18 7.98 -4.70
C PHE A 210 13.79 9.36 -4.89
N GLU A 211 13.99 9.83 -6.13
CA GLU A 211 14.49 11.17 -6.42
C GLU A 211 13.42 12.24 -6.20
N LYS A 212 12.24 12.01 -6.77
CA LYS A 212 11.17 12.99 -6.86
C LYS A 212 10.15 12.79 -5.76
N VAL A 213 9.62 11.59 -5.57
CA VAL A 213 8.42 11.37 -4.74
C VAL A 213 8.74 11.16 -3.26
N TRP A 214 9.74 10.32 -2.94
CA TRP A 214 9.97 9.93 -1.55
C TRP A 214 10.33 11.12 -0.64
N PRO A 215 9.71 11.27 0.55
CA PRO A 215 9.91 12.41 1.43
C PRO A 215 11.39 12.67 1.80
N LYS A 216 11.74 13.94 1.99
CA LYS A 216 13.10 14.40 2.36
C LYS A 216 13.19 14.92 3.80
N GLN A 217 12.04 15.07 4.47
CA GLN A 217 11.94 15.63 5.81
C GLN A 217 12.61 14.72 6.84
N ARG A 218 13.43 15.31 7.72
CA ARG A 218 14.12 14.58 8.79
C ARG A 218 13.17 13.93 9.81
N ALA A 219 12.00 14.54 10.04
CA ALA A 219 11.00 14.03 10.96
C ALA A 219 10.47 12.62 10.60
N LEU A 220 10.65 12.20 9.34
CA LEU A 220 10.18 10.91 8.84
C LEU A 220 11.27 9.82 8.89
N ARG A 221 12.43 10.13 9.48
CA ARG A 221 13.53 9.19 9.68
C ARG A 221 13.26 8.33 10.92
N ALA A 222 12.49 7.26 10.73
CA ALA A 222 12.23 6.26 11.76
C ALA A 222 13.14 5.03 11.58
N PRO A 223 13.51 4.32 12.68
CA PRO A 223 14.27 3.07 12.59
C PRO A 223 13.57 1.97 11.78
N ALA A 224 12.24 1.84 11.94
CA ALA A 224 11.44 0.87 11.19
C ALA A 224 11.47 1.18 9.68
N MET A 225 11.30 2.45 9.31
CA MET A 225 11.41 2.90 7.92
C MET A 225 12.82 2.68 7.34
N SER A 226 13.86 2.96 8.13
CA SER A 226 15.26 2.73 7.70
C SER A 226 15.51 1.25 7.42
N SER A 227 14.93 0.35 8.21
CA SER A 227 14.97 -1.09 7.95
C SER A 227 14.23 -1.48 6.68
N ALA A 228 13.04 -0.91 6.44
CA ALA A 228 12.26 -1.18 5.23
C ALA A 228 13.02 -0.73 3.97
N LEU A 229 13.59 0.47 3.99
CA LEU A 229 14.38 1.03 2.89
C LEU A 229 15.68 0.25 2.66
N ALA A 230 16.39 -0.15 3.71
CA ALA A 230 17.58 -0.96 3.59
C ALA A 230 17.29 -2.35 3.00
N ASN A 231 16.23 -3.01 3.46
CA ASN A 231 15.78 -4.29 2.91
C ASN A 231 15.27 -4.18 1.46
N PHE A 232 14.70 -3.02 1.10
CA PHE A 232 14.34 -2.73 -0.29
C PHE A 232 15.60 -2.59 -1.16
N ALA A 233 16.61 -1.84 -0.71
CA ALA A 233 17.85 -1.67 -1.44
C ALA A 233 18.63 -2.99 -1.62
N LEU A 234 18.74 -3.80 -0.58
CA LEU A 234 19.39 -5.12 -0.65
C LEU A 234 18.70 -6.06 -1.65
N ALA A 235 17.38 -5.95 -1.81
CA ALA A 235 16.60 -6.76 -2.74
C ALA A 235 16.47 -6.15 -4.15
N SER A 236 17.03 -4.96 -4.38
CA SER A 236 16.86 -4.23 -5.64
C SER A 236 17.81 -4.71 -6.75
N GLY A 237 18.74 -5.62 -6.43
CA GLY A 237 19.70 -6.18 -7.38
C GLY A 237 20.62 -5.11 -7.97
N ASP A 238 20.70 -5.09 -9.30
CA ASP A 238 21.44 -4.13 -10.13
C ASP A 238 21.03 -2.67 -9.95
N LEU A 239 19.86 -2.39 -9.37
CA LEU A 239 19.47 -1.02 -9.01
C LEU A 239 20.18 -0.53 -7.73
N MET A 240 20.76 -1.42 -6.93
CA MET A 240 21.30 -1.09 -5.61
C MET A 240 22.36 0.03 -5.64
N PRO A 241 23.37 0.02 -6.55
CA PRO A 241 24.38 1.08 -6.59
C PRO A 241 23.79 2.47 -6.85
N THR A 242 22.71 2.56 -7.63
CA THR A 242 22.03 3.82 -7.94
C THR A 242 21.08 4.23 -6.82
N LEU A 243 20.43 3.26 -6.19
CA LEU A 243 19.41 3.48 -5.17
C LEU A 243 19.97 3.84 -3.81
N VAL A 244 21.07 3.20 -3.38
CA VAL A 244 21.67 3.42 -2.06
C VAL A 244 21.98 4.91 -1.83
N PRO A 245 22.66 5.64 -2.74
CA PRO A 245 22.91 7.08 -2.58
C PRO A 245 21.63 7.92 -2.39
N LEU A 246 20.52 7.53 -3.02
CA LEU A 246 19.24 8.24 -2.92
C LEU A 246 18.56 8.04 -1.56
N ILE A 247 18.73 6.88 -0.93
CA ILE A 247 18.10 6.57 0.36
C ILE A 247 19.01 6.88 1.56
N LEU A 248 20.33 6.86 1.41
CA LEU A 248 21.30 7.10 2.51
C LEU A 248 20.98 8.33 3.37
N PRO A 249 20.65 9.52 2.81
CA PRO A 249 20.33 10.69 3.62
C PRO A 249 19.07 10.53 4.49
N ARG A 250 18.31 9.45 4.32
CA ARG A 250 17.03 9.19 4.97
C ARG A 250 17.12 8.06 5.99
N LEU A 251 18.25 7.36 6.05
CA LEU A 251 18.47 6.27 6.98
C LEU A 251 18.96 6.78 8.33
N VAL A 252 18.60 6.05 9.38
CA VAL A 252 19.16 6.18 10.73
C VAL A 252 19.61 4.81 11.22
N ALA A 253 20.53 4.78 12.18
CA ALA A 253 20.94 3.56 12.84
C ALA A 253 19.72 2.86 13.46
N VAL A 254 19.64 1.55 13.27
CA VAL A 254 18.53 0.73 13.73
C VAL A 254 19.05 -0.27 14.77
N ARG A 255 18.24 -0.49 15.82
CA ARG A 255 18.45 -1.55 16.81
C ARG A 255 17.61 -2.76 16.41
N ASN A 256 18.19 -3.96 16.52
CA ASN A 256 17.52 -5.24 16.18
C ASN A 256 17.07 -5.29 14.73
N THR A 257 17.92 -4.79 13.83
CA THR A 257 17.63 -4.71 12.40
C THR A 257 17.61 -6.11 11.80
N LEU A 258 16.45 -6.54 11.29
CA LEU A 258 16.38 -7.71 10.43
C LEU A 258 16.76 -7.28 9.01
N LEU A 259 18.06 -7.20 8.72
CA LEU A 259 18.56 -7.06 7.34
C LEU A 259 18.51 -8.43 6.66
N ARG A 260 17.75 -8.52 5.57
CA ARG A 260 17.67 -9.69 4.72
C ARG A 260 18.66 -9.50 3.58
N PHE A 261 19.87 -10.04 3.76
CA PHE A 261 20.81 -10.20 2.66
C PHE A 261 20.27 -11.30 1.76
N GLU A 262 19.67 -10.91 0.64
CA GLU A 262 19.23 -11.84 -0.38
C GLU A 262 20.47 -12.36 -1.14
N TYR A 263 20.45 -13.65 -1.47
CA TYR A 263 21.37 -14.21 -2.46
C TYR A 263 20.79 -13.85 -3.83
N LEU A 264 21.54 -13.12 -4.65
CA LEU A 264 21.20 -12.70 -6.01
C LEU A 264 21.25 -13.89 -6.99
N GLY A 265 20.55 -14.99 -6.71
CA GLY A 265 20.57 -16.19 -7.55
C GLY A 265 20.50 -17.50 -6.77
N GLU A 266 20.44 -18.62 -7.48
CA GLU A 266 20.33 -19.98 -6.88
C GLU A 266 21.65 -20.47 -6.27
N THR A 267 22.79 -19.80 -6.51
CA THR A 267 24.10 -20.26 -6.04
C THR A 267 24.69 -19.36 -4.96
N ALA A 268 25.44 -19.98 -4.03
CA ALA A 268 26.14 -19.31 -2.94
C ALA A 268 27.24 -18.30 -3.38
N GLY A 269 27.42 -18.10 -4.69
CA GLY A 269 28.29 -17.09 -5.31
C GLY A 269 27.72 -15.67 -5.26
N ASP A 270 26.39 -15.56 -5.30
CA ASP A 270 25.66 -14.33 -5.58
C ASP A 270 25.31 -13.49 -4.34
N HIS A 271 26.26 -13.28 -3.43
CA HIS A 271 25.99 -12.41 -2.29
C HIS A 271 26.00 -10.94 -2.73
N VAL A 272 25.00 -10.14 -2.36
CA VAL A 272 24.91 -8.72 -2.74
C VAL A 272 26.18 -7.91 -2.40
N ALA A 273 26.82 -8.23 -1.27
CA ALA A 273 28.09 -7.64 -0.86
C ALA A 273 29.30 -7.97 -1.77
N ARG A 274 29.24 -9.05 -2.55
CA ARG A 274 30.25 -9.35 -3.58
C ARG A 274 29.96 -8.60 -4.88
N ALA A 275 28.69 -8.51 -5.26
CA ALA A 275 28.27 -7.82 -6.49
C ALA A 275 28.42 -6.29 -6.36
N TYR A 276 28.05 -5.73 -5.21
CA TYR A 276 28.02 -4.29 -4.95
C TYR A 276 28.65 -3.96 -3.58
N PRO A 277 29.97 -4.15 -3.42
CA PRO A 277 30.66 -4.01 -2.14
C PRO A 277 30.55 -2.59 -1.55
N ALA A 278 30.85 -1.57 -2.34
CA ALA A 278 30.79 -0.18 -1.89
C ALA A 278 29.39 0.24 -1.43
N ALA A 279 28.36 -0.04 -2.25
CA ALA A 279 26.97 0.27 -1.92
C ALA A 279 26.48 -0.50 -0.68
N THR A 280 26.94 -1.75 -0.50
CA THR A 280 26.65 -2.53 0.69
C THR A 280 27.30 -1.92 1.93
N LEU A 281 28.57 -1.55 1.87
CA LEU A 281 29.27 -0.91 3.00
C LEU A 281 28.61 0.43 3.38
N ASP A 282 28.25 1.26 2.41
CA ASP A 282 27.55 2.52 2.66
C ASP A 282 26.24 2.29 3.40
N LEU A 283 25.46 1.29 2.96
CA LEU A 283 24.20 0.94 3.58
C LEU A 283 24.41 0.44 5.01
N LEU A 284 25.34 -0.49 5.23
CA LEU A 284 25.66 -1.04 6.56
C LEU A 284 26.12 0.04 7.53
N TRP A 285 27.01 0.92 7.08
CA TRP A 285 27.50 2.02 7.90
C TRP A 285 26.38 2.95 8.37
N ALA A 286 25.35 3.15 7.54
CA ALA A 286 24.22 4.01 7.88
C ALA A 286 23.23 3.35 8.86
N VAL A 287 23.06 2.03 8.82
CA VAL A 287 21.99 1.32 9.57
C VAL A 287 22.49 0.54 10.78
N LEU A 288 23.76 0.13 10.82
CA LEU A 288 24.34 -0.57 11.95
C LEU A 288 24.69 0.43 13.06
N GLY A 289 24.03 0.29 14.21
CA GLY A 289 24.32 1.08 15.40
C GLY A 289 25.71 0.78 15.99
N GLU A 290 26.10 1.55 17.00
CA GLU A 290 27.37 1.31 17.73
C GLU A 290 27.36 0.01 18.52
N ASP A 291 26.19 -0.39 19.03
CA ASP A 291 26.00 -1.62 19.80
C ASP A 291 25.84 -2.84 18.88
N SER A 292 26.92 -3.63 18.79
CA SER A 292 27.00 -4.83 17.95
C SER A 292 26.09 -5.96 18.39
N SER A 293 25.62 -5.97 19.64
CA SER A 293 24.65 -6.99 20.11
C SER A 293 23.30 -6.92 19.39
N SER A 294 23.00 -5.77 18.79
CA SER A 294 21.73 -5.49 18.09
C SER A 294 21.82 -5.69 16.57
N TRP A 295 22.97 -6.14 16.07
CA TRP A 295 23.24 -6.29 14.64
C TRP A 295 22.53 -7.53 14.05
N PRO A 296 22.28 -7.54 12.73
CA PRO A 296 21.68 -8.68 12.06
C PRO A 296 22.49 -9.95 12.26
N TYR A 297 21.79 -11.08 12.38
CA TYR A 297 22.43 -12.39 12.47
C TYR A 297 23.28 -12.68 11.22
N ARG A 298 24.49 -13.24 11.43
CA ARG A 298 25.45 -13.61 10.39
C ARG A 298 26.05 -12.46 9.57
N ILE A 299 26.04 -11.25 10.12
CA ILE A 299 26.64 -10.07 9.49
C ILE A 299 28.16 -10.21 9.29
N GLU A 300 28.83 -11.01 10.11
CA GLU A 300 30.27 -11.29 10.02
C GLU A 300 30.66 -11.81 8.62
N ARG A 301 29.85 -12.70 8.04
CA ARG A 301 30.06 -13.22 6.68
C ARG A 301 30.01 -12.09 5.66
N THR A 302 29.08 -11.16 5.81
CA THR A 302 28.98 -10.00 4.91
C THR A 302 30.23 -9.11 5.02
N LEU A 303 30.72 -8.84 6.23
CA LEU A 303 31.92 -8.03 6.44
C LEU A 303 33.20 -8.70 5.93
N GLU A 304 33.30 -10.04 6.01
CA GLU A 304 34.39 -10.80 5.41
C GLU A 304 34.40 -10.67 3.87
N LEU A 305 33.23 -10.72 3.24
CA LEU A 305 33.12 -10.51 1.80
C LEU A 305 33.54 -9.10 1.39
N LEU A 306 33.16 -8.09 2.17
CA LEU A 306 33.60 -6.70 1.94
C LEU A 306 35.11 -6.54 2.14
N ALA A 307 35.74 -7.29 3.04
CA ALA A 307 37.19 -7.23 3.24
C ALA A 307 37.99 -7.86 2.08
N GLN A 308 37.37 -8.75 1.31
CA GLN A 308 37.99 -9.36 0.12
C GLN A 308 37.82 -8.51 -1.14
N ALA A 309 36.90 -7.54 -1.13
CA ALA A 309 36.63 -6.68 -2.27
C ALA A 309 37.60 -5.47 -2.29
N PRO A 310 38.33 -5.23 -3.40
CA PRO A 310 39.29 -4.13 -3.50
C PRO A 310 38.71 -2.74 -3.17
N GLU A 311 37.42 -2.53 -3.46
CA GLU A 311 36.71 -1.27 -3.26
C GLU A 311 36.50 -0.93 -1.77
N THR A 312 36.43 -1.94 -0.91
CA THR A 312 36.10 -1.77 0.52
C THR A 312 37.17 -2.29 1.47
N ALA A 313 38.13 -3.08 0.99
CA ALA A 313 39.18 -3.69 1.80
C ALA A 313 40.02 -2.69 2.61
N SER A 314 40.25 -1.48 2.08
CA SER A 314 40.99 -0.40 2.75
C SER A 314 40.11 0.71 3.33
N ASP A 315 38.79 0.54 3.34
CA ASP A 315 37.87 1.55 3.88
C ASP A 315 37.86 1.52 5.42
N SER A 316 38.20 2.65 6.05
CA SER A 316 38.22 2.81 7.51
C SER A 316 36.90 2.43 8.20
N ARG A 317 35.75 2.62 7.53
CA ARG A 317 34.44 2.25 8.04
C ARG A 317 34.30 0.76 8.20
N LEU A 318 34.85 -0.02 7.26
CA LEU A 318 34.84 -1.48 7.35
C LEU A 318 35.69 -1.97 8.53
N SER A 319 36.88 -1.40 8.72
CA SER A 319 37.75 -1.72 9.87
C SER A 319 37.05 -1.43 11.19
N GLU A 320 36.34 -0.29 11.29
CA GLU A 320 35.57 0.06 12.48
C GLU A 320 34.40 -0.90 12.72
N LEU A 321 33.66 -1.30 11.68
CA LEU A 321 32.57 -2.26 11.83
C LEU A 321 33.07 -3.64 12.28
N ARG A 322 34.21 -4.10 11.76
CA ARG A 322 34.85 -5.36 12.21
C ARG A 322 35.30 -5.27 13.67
N ARG A 323 35.90 -4.15 14.07
CA ARG A 323 36.33 -3.90 15.45
C ARG A 323 35.17 -4.00 16.45
N ARG A 324 33.99 -3.48 16.12
CA ARG A 324 32.80 -3.55 16.99
C ARG A 324 32.28 -4.97 17.22
N LEU A 325 32.62 -5.91 16.34
CA LEU A 325 32.29 -7.34 16.46
C LEU A 325 33.45 -8.17 17.00
N ASP A 326 34.55 -7.55 17.43
CA ASP A 326 35.79 -8.24 17.82
C ASP A 326 36.33 -9.17 16.71
N LEU A 327 36.08 -8.84 15.43
CA LEU A 327 36.62 -9.58 14.29
C LEU A 327 38.06 -9.13 14.00
N PRO A 328 38.97 -10.06 13.63
CA PRO A 328 40.39 -9.76 13.37
C PRO A 328 40.62 -8.88 12.13
#